data_AF-A0A7V5VUM1-F1
#
_entry.id   AF-A0A7V5VUM1-F1
#
_cell.length_a   1.000
_cell.length_b   1.000
_cell.length_c   1.000
_cell.angle_alpha   90.00
_cell.angle_beta   90.00
_cell.angle_gamma   90.00
#
_symmetry.space_group_name_H-M   'P 1'
#
loop_
_entity.id
_entity.type
_entity.pdbx_description
1 polymer ?
#
loop_
_entity_poly.entity_id
_entity_poly.type
_entity_poly.pdbx_seq_one_letter_code
_entity_poly.pdbx_strand_id
1 'polypeptide(L)'
;MQSHKLSQQELQQLLETVDVLRLLTARGQQEMRHVAPYLIGWGLYGVLNQVLQLVLHRAFWAEGMFLAFAIATGLLFGVFPTVLYWVGAAVLGIGSLYLFAQQPALVFVVFAVAIFAAMLLSYTTAARQGRLAEMPFRVSLAQKLGVLWGALAAGSWLFVLAVARGEPAVSGMWFSAFWAFVVGIGLMATGFLAPPLLWLGILQVLGSALGLYLRSWAVLQGVWLVLALGMFLVGLLYWVRRPEALGSVQPTT
;
A
#
# COMPACT_ATOMS: atom_id res chain seq x y z
N MET A 1 48.02 18.09 -16.39
CA MET A 1 46.77 17.29 -16.43
C MET A 1 46.62 16.72 -17.83
N GLN A 2 46.92 15.44 -18.03
CA GLN A 2 46.70 14.77 -19.32
C GLN A 2 45.20 14.55 -19.49
N SER A 3 44.59 15.13 -20.53
CA SER A 3 43.21 14.80 -20.88
C SER A 3 43.20 13.36 -21.38
N HIS A 4 42.61 12.45 -20.62
CA HIS A 4 42.39 11.09 -21.07
C HIS A 4 41.41 11.14 -22.26
N LYS A 5 41.92 10.96 -23.48
CA LYS A 5 41.06 10.87 -24.67
C LYS A 5 40.38 9.52 -24.63
N LEU A 6 39.13 9.50 -24.18
CA LEU A 6 38.26 8.32 -24.25
C LEU A 6 38.23 7.83 -25.70
N SER A 7 38.44 6.53 -25.90
CA SER A 7 38.23 5.88 -27.19
C SER A 7 36.74 6.00 -27.59
N GLN A 8 36.44 5.96 -28.89
CA GLN A 8 35.06 6.01 -29.37
C GLN A 8 34.19 4.87 -28.78
N GLN A 9 34.78 3.70 -28.53
CA GLN A 9 34.09 2.56 -27.90
C GLN A 9 33.73 2.83 -26.43
N GLU A 10 34.65 3.42 -25.64
CA GLU A 10 34.37 3.79 -24.25
C GLU A 10 33.31 4.89 -24.16
N LEU A 11 33.33 5.85 -25.09
CA LEU A 11 32.32 6.89 -25.18
C LEU A 11 30.93 6.30 -25.48
N GLN A 12 30.85 5.34 -26.40
CA GLN A 12 29.59 4.69 -26.78
C GLN A 12 29.03 3.85 -25.62
N GLN A 13 29.87 3.09 -24.90
CA GLN A 13 29.46 2.35 -23.70
C GLN A 13 28.96 3.27 -22.58
N LEU A 14 29.61 4.43 -22.38
CA LEU A 14 29.16 5.43 -21.42
C LEU A 14 27.79 5.99 -21.78
N LEU A 15 27.56 6.30 -23.06
CA LEU A 15 26.26 6.79 -23.53
C LEU A 15 25.16 5.73 -23.34
N GLU A 16 25.42 4.48 -23.73
CA GLU A 16 24.49 3.36 -23.52
C GLU A 16 24.17 3.16 -22.04
N THR A 17 25.18 3.23 -21.16
CA THR A 17 24.99 3.12 -19.72
C THR A 17 24.13 4.25 -19.17
N VAL A 18 24.39 5.49 -19.61
CA VAL A 18 23.59 6.67 -19.22
C VAL A 18 22.14 6.53 -19.68
N ASP A 19 21.90 6.04 -20.90
CA ASP A 19 20.56 5.83 -21.42
C ASP A 19 19.82 4.71 -20.67
N VAL A 20 20.50 3.60 -20.35
CA VAL A 20 19.94 2.55 -19.50
C VAL A 20 19.60 3.09 -18.11
N LEU A 21 20.48 3.87 -17.49
CA LEU A 21 20.23 4.49 -16.18
C LEU A 21 19.07 5.48 -16.20
N ARG A 22 18.94 6.28 -17.27
CA ARG A 22 17.80 7.19 -17.47
C ARG A 22 16.50 6.42 -17.59
N LEU A 23 16.49 5.34 -18.37
CA LEU A 23 15.31 4.49 -18.57
C LEU A 23 14.90 3.79 -17.27
N LEU A 24 15.86 3.26 -16.51
CA LEU A 24 15.61 2.68 -15.18
C LEU A 24 15.07 3.71 -14.19
N THR A 25 15.59 4.94 -14.23
CA THR A 25 15.13 6.04 -13.36
C THR A 25 13.71 6.48 -13.71
N ALA A 26 13.41 6.68 -14.99
CA ALA A 26 12.08 7.04 -15.47
C ALA A 26 11.04 5.97 -15.08
N ARG A 27 11.40 4.68 -15.25
CA ARG A 27 10.57 3.56 -14.82
C ARG A 27 10.38 3.53 -13.30
N GLY A 28 11.44 3.77 -12.52
CA GLY A 28 11.36 3.85 -11.06
C GLY A 28 10.39 4.95 -10.60
N GLN A 29 10.48 6.15 -11.18
CA GLN A 29 9.58 7.25 -10.88
C GLN A 29 8.12 6.92 -11.23
N GLN A 30 7.89 6.24 -12.35
CA GLN A 30 6.55 5.81 -12.75
C GLN A 30 5.96 4.79 -11.76
N GLU A 31 6.72 3.78 -11.34
CA GLU A 31 6.28 2.80 -10.35
C GLU A 31 5.96 3.45 -9.00
N MET A 32 6.80 4.40 -8.54
CA MET A 32 6.57 5.12 -7.28
C MET A 32 5.26 5.92 -7.30
N ARG A 33 4.90 6.51 -8.45
CA ARG A 33 3.63 7.21 -8.63
C ARG A 33 2.43 6.28 -8.57
N HIS A 34 2.56 5.04 -9.02
CA HIS A 34 1.49 4.04 -8.90
C HIS A 34 1.28 3.57 -7.46
N VAL A 35 2.35 3.54 -6.66
CA VAL A 35 2.27 3.21 -5.24
C VAL A 35 1.71 4.37 -4.41
N ALA A 36 1.89 5.63 -4.85
CA ALA A 36 1.53 6.82 -4.08
C ALA A 36 0.05 6.88 -3.64
N PRO A 37 -0.96 6.63 -4.48
CA PRO A 37 -2.37 6.58 -4.06
C PRO A 37 -2.65 5.57 -2.96
N TYR A 38 -1.99 4.42 -2.98
CA TYR A 38 -2.13 3.42 -1.92
C TYR A 38 -1.55 3.95 -0.61
N LEU A 39 -0.36 4.56 -0.64
CA LEU A 39 0.24 5.15 0.57
C LEU A 39 -0.61 6.28 1.17
N ILE A 40 -1.20 7.12 0.30
CA ILE A 40 -2.10 8.19 0.73
C ILE A 40 -3.37 7.61 1.35
N GLY A 41 -4.04 6.67 0.66
CA GLY A 41 -5.28 6.07 1.14
C GLY A 41 -5.11 5.32 2.45
N TRP A 42 -4.08 4.47 2.54
CA TRP A 42 -3.79 3.70 3.75
C TRP A 42 -3.24 4.57 4.89
N GLY A 43 -2.42 5.57 4.58
CA GLY A 43 -1.93 6.53 5.58
C GLY A 43 -3.06 7.35 6.18
N LEU A 44 -3.96 7.89 5.35
CA LEU A 44 -5.12 8.65 5.83
C LEU A 44 -6.06 7.77 6.66
N TYR A 45 -6.32 6.55 6.19
CA TYR A 45 -7.09 5.56 6.93
C TYR A 45 -6.49 5.25 8.32
N GLY A 46 -5.17 5.10 8.41
CA GLY A 46 -4.48 4.89 9.68
C GLY A 46 -4.64 6.10 10.62
N VAL A 47 -4.41 7.31 10.12
CA VAL A 47 -4.58 8.54 10.91
C VAL A 47 -6.01 8.70 11.41
N LEU A 48 -7.01 8.47 10.54
CA LEU A 48 -8.42 8.54 10.91
C LEU A 48 -8.76 7.54 12.01
N ASN A 49 -8.28 6.30 11.92
CA ASN A 49 -8.51 5.31 12.97
C ASN A 49 -7.87 5.71 14.31
N GLN A 50 -6.68 6.31 14.28
CA GLN A 50 -6.06 6.83 15.50
C GLN A 50 -6.87 7.97 16.11
N VAL A 51 -7.33 8.93 15.31
CA VAL A 51 -8.17 10.03 15.79
C VAL A 51 -9.48 9.50 16.35
N LEU A 52 -10.15 8.57 15.66
CA LEU A 52 -11.39 7.95 16.14
C LEU A 52 -11.17 7.15 17.42
N GLN A 53 -10.07 6.43 17.55
CA GLN A 53 -9.70 5.73 18.79
C GLN A 53 -9.47 6.69 19.96
N LEU A 54 -8.94 7.89 19.70
CA LEU A 54 -8.72 8.91 20.73
C LEU A 54 -10.03 9.60 21.14
N VAL A 55 -10.89 9.92 20.18
CA VAL A 55 -12.13 10.70 20.41
C VAL A 55 -13.30 9.82 20.86
N LEU A 56 -13.47 8.65 20.24
CA LEU A 56 -14.60 7.75 20.45
C LEU A 56 -14.23 6.52 21.28
N HIS A 57 -12.96 6.40 21.70
CA HIS A 57 -12.42 5.20 22.36
C HIS A 57 -12.59 3.91 21.55
N ARG A 58 -12.85 4.02 20.25
CA ARG A 58 -13.05 2.90 19.32
C ARG A 58 -12.41 3.20 17.97
N ALA A 59 -11.59 2.28 17.51
CA ALA A 59 -11.10 2.23 16.14
C ALA A 59 -12.00 1.35 15.28
N PHE A 60 -12.14 1.73 14.02
CA PHE A 60 -12.95 1.04 13.01
C PHE A 60 -12.02 0.37 11.98
N TRP A 61 -11.06 -0.42 12.47
CA TRP A 61 -10.01 -1.03 11.64
C TRP A 61 -10.57 -2.04 10.63
N ALA A 62 -11.73 -2.64 10.89
CA ALA A 62 -12.35 -3.55 9.92
C ALA A 62 -13.27 -2.76 8.98
N GLU A 63 -14.14 -1.95 9.58
CA GLU A 63 -15.23 -1.26 8.90
C GLU A 63 -14.71 -0.14 7.98
N GLY A 64 -13.63 0.52 8.37
CA GLY A 64 -13.01 1.62 7.60
C GLY A 64 -12.12 1.17 6.46
N MET A 65 -11.82 -0.12 6.31
CA MET A 65 -10.87 -0.62 5.29
C MET A 65 -11.37 -0.34 3.86
N PHE A 66 -12.68 -0.39 3.64
CA PHE A 66 -13.28 -0.05 2.33
C PHE A 66 -13.03 1.41 1.93
N LEU A 67 -12.95 2.33 2.90
CA LEU A 67 -12.63 3.73 2.64
C LEU A 67 -11.18 3.88 2.16
N ALA A 68 -10.24 3.15 2.76
CA ALA A 68 -8.84 3.15 2.34
C ALA A 68 -8.70 2.71 0.87
N PHE A 69 -9.41 1.65 0.50
CA PHE A 69 -9.45 1.17 -0.87
C PHE A 69 -10.15 2.15 -1.82
N ALA A 70 -11.26 2.75 -1.42
CA ALA A 70 -11.96 3.75 -2.23
C ALA A 70 -11.07 4.97 -2.50
N ILE A 71 -10.32 5.45 -1.52
CA ILE A 71 -9.38 6.57 -1.72
C ILE A 71 -8.24 6.15 -2.66
N ALA A 72 -7.61 5.00 -2.40
CA ALA A 72 -6.48 4.52 -3.21
C ALA A 72 -6.86 4.28 -4.68
N THR A 73 -8.03 3.69 -4.91
CA THR A 73 -8.50 3.39 -6.27
C THR A 73 -9.18 4.59 -6.95
N GLY A 74 -9.76 5.53 -6.20
CA GLY A 74 -10.40 6.73 -6.74
C GLY A 74 -9.40 7.69 -7.35
N LEU A 75 -8.22 7.81 -6.73
CA LEU A 75 -7.09 8.58 -7.25
C LEU A 75 -6.49 7.98 -8.53
N LEU A 76 -6.64 6.67 -8.74
CA LEU A 76 -6.11 5.96 -9.92
C LEU A 76 -7.12 5.87 -11.07
N PHE A 77 -8.39 5.64 -10.76
CA PHE A 77 -9.39 5.20 -11.74
C PHE A 77 -10.59 6.14 -11.86
N GLY A 78 -10.69 7.17 -11.02
CA GLY A 78 -11.76 8.17 -11.01
C GLY A 78 -12.83 7.88 -9.96
N VAL A 79 -13.35 8.95 -9.36
CA VAL A 79 -14.20 8.90 -8.15
C VAL A 79 -15.48 8.10 -8.36
N PHE A 80 -16.21 8.32 -9.47
CA PHE A 80 -17.54 7.75 -9.67
C PHE A 80 -17.58 6.21 -9.75
N PRO A 81 -16.84 5.53 -10.65
CA PRO A 81 -16.84 4.06 -10.70
C PRO A 81 -16.29 3.44 -9.42
N THR A 82 -15.27 4.08 -8.82
CA THR A 82 -14.70 3.66 -7.54
C THR A 82 -15.74 3.66 -6.42
N VAL A 83 -16.48 4.75 -6.22
CA VAL A 83 -17.50 4.82 -5.18
C VAL A 83 -18.55 3.73 -5.38
N LEU A 84 -18.99 3.49 -6.62
CA LEU A 84 -19.99 2.46 -6.91
C LEU A 84 -19.52 1.05 -6.51
N TYR A 85 -18.28 0.67 -6.88
CA TYR A 85 -17.74 -0.65 -6.59
C TYR A 85 -17.47 -0.87 -5.10
N TRP A 86 -16.95 0.16 -4.41
CA TRP A 86 -16.63 0.05 -2.99
C TRP A 86 -17.86 0.18 -2.09
N VAL A 87 -18.89 0.92 -2.50
CA VAL A 87 -20.20 0.90 -1.82
C VAL A 87 -20.83 -0.49 -1.97
N GLY A 88 -20.82 -1.09 -3.16
CA GLY A 88 -21.30 -2.46 -3.36
C GLY A 88 -20.55 -3.48 -2.50
N ALA A 89 -19.22 -3.40 -2.46
CA ALA A 89 -18.38 -4.25 -1.61
C ALA A 89 -18.64 -4.01 -0.11
N ALA A 90 -18.85 -2.75 0.30
CA ALA A 90 -19.15 -2.41 1.69
C ALA A 90 -20.53 -2.91 2.11
N VAL A 91 -21.56 -2.85 1.24
CA VAL A 91 -22.88 -3.41 1.54
C VAL A 91 -22.82 -4.92 1.70
N LEU A 92 -22.10 -5.63 0.83
CA LEU A 92 -21.87 -7.07 0.96
C LEU A 92 -21.06 -7.41 2.22
N GLY A 93 -20.07 -6.59 2.56
CA GLY A 93 -19.26 -6.73 3.76
C GLY A 93 -20.06 -6.51 5.04
N ILE A 94 -20.81 -5.41 5.13
CA ILE A 94 -21.65 -5.08 6.29
C ILE A 94 -22.79 -6.08 6.44
N GLY A 95 -23.45 -6.46 5.33
CA GLY A 95 -24.51 -7.47 5.34
C GLY A 95 -24.02 -8.84 5.82
N SER A 96 -22.76 -9.18 5.57
CA SER A 96 -22.15 -10.42 6.06
C SER A 96 -21.67 -10.33 7.52
N LEU A 97 -21.55 -9.15 8.13
CA LEU A 97 -21.25 -9.03 9.57
C LEU A 97 -22.33 -9.65 10.46
N TYR A 98 -23.60 -9.66 10.03
CA TYR A 98 -24.68 -10.36 10.74
C TYR A 98 -24.46 -11.87 10.80
N LEU A 99 -23.76 -12.45 9.82
CA LEU A 99 -23.39 -13.86 9.77
C LEU A 99 -22.05 -14.14 10.45
N PHE A 100 -21.30 -13.11 10.87
CA PHE A 100 -19.95 -13.25 11.40
C PHE A 100 -19.89 -14.08 12.69
N ALA A 101 -20.88 -13.93 13.56
CA ALA A 101 -20.95 -14.74 14.79
C ALA A 101 -21.08 -16.24 14.49
N GLN A 102 -21.71 -16.60 13.38
CA GLN A 102 -22.03 -17.98 13.01
C GLN A 102 -20.97 -18.58 12.06
N GLN A 103 -20.57 -17.83 11.02
CA GLN A 103 -19.71 -18.31 9.93
C GLN A 103 -18.70 -17.23 9.45
N PRO A 104 -17.75 -16.78 10.29
CA PRO A 104 -16.78 -15.74 9.96
C PRO A 104 -15.80 -16.15 8.87
N ALA A 105 -15.54 -17.45 8.68
CA ALA A 105 -14.77 -17.94 7.54
C ALA A 105 -15.50 -17.62 6.21
N LEU A 106 -16.81 -17.84 6.15
CA LEU A 106 -17.62 -17.50 4.98
C LEU A 106 -17.69 -15.98 4.77
N VAL A 107 -17.89 -15.21 5.85
CA VAL A 107 -17.87 -13.74 5.81
C VAL A 107 -16.55 -13.24 5.23
N PHE A 108 -15.42 -13.81 5.66
CA PHE A 108 -14.12 -13.46 5.13
C PHE A 108 -13.95 -13.82 3.65
N VAL A 109 -14.40 -15.00 3.22
CA VAL A 109 -14.40 -15.37 1.80
C VAL A 109 -15.22 -14.38 0.98
N VAL A 110 -16.39 -13.98 1.47
CA VAL A 110 -17.24 -12.96 0.83
C VAL A 110 -16.52 -11.61 0.77
N PHE A 111 -15.90 -11.17 1.85
CA PHE A 111 -15.08 -9.94 1.89
C PHE A 111 -13.93 -9.98 0.89
N ALA A 112 -13.15 -11.06 0.89
CA ALA A 112 -12.02 -11.24 -0.02
C ALA A 112 -12.48 -11.23 -1.48
N VAL A 113 -13.53 -11.99 -1.81
CA VAL A 113 -14.12 -12.03 -3.16
C VAL A 113 -14.65 -10.65 -3.55
N ALA A 114 -15.32 -9.92 -2.66
CA ALA A 114 -15.83 -8.58 -2.94
C ALA A 114 -14.71 -7.57 -3.22
N ILE A 115 -13.64 -7.60 -2.42
CA ILE A 115 -12.44 -6.75 -2.61
C ILE A 115 -11.76 -7.08 -3.95
N PHE A 116 -11.51 -8.37 -4.24
CA PHE A 116 -10.89 -8.79 -5.49
C PHE A 116 -11.76 -8.43 -6.71
N ALA A 117 -13.07 -8.64 -6.64
CA ALA A 117 -14.00 -8.26 -7.70
C ALA A 117 -14.03 -6.75 -7.92
N ALA A 118 -14.11 -5.95 -6.85
CA ALA A 118 -14.10 -4.48 -6.94
C ALA A 118 -12.79 -3.95 -7.53
N MET A 119 -11.65 -4.54 -7.15
CA MET A 119 -10.34 -4.21 -7.74
C MET A 119 -10.29 -4.57 -9.23
N LEU A 120 -10.72 -5.78 -9.60
CA LEU A 120 -10.73 -6.22 -11.00
C LEU A 120 -11.65 -5.35 -11.87
N LEU A 121 -12.82 -5.00 -11.37
CA LEU A 121 -13.77 -4.11 -12.05
C LEU A 121 -13.22 -2.69 -12.20
N SER A 122 -12.63 -2.13 -11.14
CA SER A 122 -11.97 -0.81 -11.18
C SER A 122 -10.88 -0.79 -12.24
N TYR A 123 -10.06 -1.84 -12.27
CA TYR A 123 -8.95 -1.99 -13.19
C TYR A 123 -9.40 -2.15 -14.65
N THR A 124 -10.34 -3.06 -14.91
CA THR A 124 -10.88 -3.29 -16.26
C THR A 124 -11.58 -2.04 -16.81
N THR A 125 -12.28 -1.30 -15.96
CA THR A 125 -12.90 -0.02 -16.32
C THR A 125 -11.83 1.01 -16.70
N ALA A 126 -10.76 1.12 -15.91
CA ALA A 126 -9.66 2.04 -16.20
C ALA A 126 -8.90 1.66 -17.49
N ALA A 127 -8.72 0.36 -17.76
CA ALA A 127 -8.10 -0.14 -18.99
C ALA A 127 -8.92 0.30 -20.21
N ARG A 128 -10.25 0.09 -20.17
CA ARG A 128 -11.17 0.47 -21.24
C ARG A 128 -11.21 1.98 -21.48
N GLN A 129 -10.99 2.78 -20.44
CA GLN A 129 -10.92 4.25 -20.53
C GLN A 129 -9.55 4.77 -21.00
N GLY A 130 -8.60 3.90 -21.36
CA GLY A 130 -7.26 4.29 -21.79
C GLY A 130 -6.39 4.89 -20.70
N ARG A 131 -6.86 4.92 -19.44
CA ARG A 131 -6.12 5.48 -18.29
C ARG A 131 -4.93 4.63 -17.87
N LEU A 132 -4.83 3.41 -18.42
CA LEU A 132 -3.75 2.47 -18.19
C LEU A 132 -2.84 2.28 -19.42
N ALA A 133 -3.02 3.08 -20.49
CA ALA A 133 -2.25 2.95 -21.73
C ALA A 133 -0.75 3.22 -21.55
N GLU A 134 -0.36 3.94 -20.50
CA GLU A 134 1.04 4.17 -20.12
C GLU A 134 1.68 2.99 -19.36
N MET A 135 0.93 1.92 -19.06
CA MET A 135 1.37 0.83 -18.18
C MET A 135 1.84 -0.40 -18.97
N PRO A 136 3.16 -0.68 -19.05
CA PRO A 136 3.65 -1.96 -19.54
C PRO A 136 3.37 -3.05 -18.48
N PHE A 137 2.16 -3.61 -18.51
CA PHE A 137 1.63 -4.55 -17.52
C PHE A 137 2.42 -5.85 -17.32
N ARG A 138 3.37 -6.17 -18.21
CA ARG A 138 4.08 -7.45 -18.09
C ARG A 138 5.07 -7.50 -16.93
N VAL A 139 5.48 -6.36 -16.34
CA VAL A 139 6.53 -6.34 -15.30
C VAL A 139 6.40 -5.16 -14.29
N SER A 140 5.20 -4.77 -13.86
CA SER A 140 5.08 -3.76 -12.79
C SER A 140 5.43 -4.37 -11.42
N LEU A 141 6.37 -3.74 -10.71
CA LEU A 141 6.71 -4.16 -9.34
C LEU A 141 5.65 -3.69 -8.34
N ALA A 142 5.05 -2.51 -8.56
CA ALA A 142 3.98 -1.97 -7.75
C ALA A 142 2.77 -2.92 -7.67
N GLN A 143 2.38 -3.55 -8.78
CA GLN A 143 1.29 -4.53 -8.80
C GLN A 143 1.63 -5.78 -7.99
N LYS A 144 2.85 -6.31 -8.13
CA LYS A 144 3.31 -7.48 -7.35
C LYS A 144 3.32 -7.18 -5.85
N LEU A 145 3.76 -5.98 -5.48
CA LEU A 145 3.70 -5.51 -4.10
C LEU A 145 2.25 -5.36 -3.63
N GLY A 146 1.34 -4.83 -4.45
CA GLY A 146 -0.09 -4.76 -4.12
C GLY A 146 -0.70 -6.14 -3.83
N VAL A 147 -0.35 -7.16 -4.62
CA VAL A 147 -0.76 -8.56 -4.37
C VAL A 147 -0.17 -9.09 -3.07
N LEU A 148 1.12 -8.83 -2.82
CA LEU A 148 1.78 -9.19 -1.56
C LEU A 148 1.07 -8.57 -0.35
N TRP A 149 0.75 -7.27 -0.41
CA TRP A 149 0.00 -6.56 0.63
C TRP A 149 -1.39 -7.17 0.86
N GLY A 150 -2.11 -7.50 -0.22
CA GLY A 150 -3.40 -8.18 -0.14
C GLY A 150 -3.30 -9.55 0.54
N ALA A 151 -2.31 -10.35 0.18
CA ALA A 151 -2.07 -11.67 0.78
C ALA A 151 -1.69 -11.57 2.27
N LEU A 152 -0.81 -10.62 2.62
CA LEU A 152 -0.39 -10.34 3.99
C LEU A 152 -1.58 -9.89 4.86
N ALA A 153 -2.39 -8.93 4.39
CA ALA A 153 -3.57 -8.46 5.11
C ALA A 153 -4.63 -9.56 5.26
N ALA A 154 -4.85 -10.36 4.21
CA ALA A 154 -5.80 -11.46 4.24
C ALA A 154 -5.38 -12.58 5.21
N GLY A 155 -4.11 -13.01 5.13
CA GLY A 155 -3.56 -14.01 6.05
C GLY A 155 -3.57 -13.54 7.51
N SER A 156 -3.31 -12.25 7.74
CA SER A 156 -3.34 -11.66 9.08
C SER A 156 -4.74 -11.70 9.69
N TRP A 157 -5.77 -11.37 8.89
CA TRP A 157 -7.16 -11.49 9.30
C TRP A 157 -7.58 -12.92 9.61
N LEU A 158 -7.19 -13.90 8.78
CA LEU A 158 -7.49 -15.32 9.03
C LEU A 158 -6.85 -15.83 10.32
N PHE A 159 -5.58 -15.46 10.56
CA PHE A 159 -4.88 -15.80 11.80
C PHE A 159 -5.58 -15.22 13.03
N VAL A 160 -5.95 -13.94 12.95
CA VAL A 160 -6.73 -13.24 13.96
C VAL A 160 -8.03 -13.97 14.30
N LEU A 161 -8.78 -14.44 13.30
CA LEU A 161 -10.04 -15.14 13.50
C LEU A 161 -9.84 -16.53 14.12
N ALA A 162 -8.80 -17.25 13.70
CA ALA A 162 -8.45 -18.54 14.27
C ALA A 162 -8.09 -18.41 15.76
N VAL A 163 -7.33 -17.38 16.10
CA VAL A 163 -6.91 -17.08 17.46
C VAL A 163 -8.09 -16.59 18.33
N ALA A 164 -8.88 -15.64 17.83
CA ALA A 164 -10.04 -15.11 18.57
C ALA A 164 -11.15 -16.16 18.81
N ARG A 165 -11.20 -17.21 17.98
CA ARG A 165 -12.13 -18.34 18.16
C ARG A 165 -11.59 -19.46 19.05
N GLY A 166 -10.27 -19.60 19.13
CA GLY A 166 -9.63 -20.69 19.87
C GLY A 166 -9.19 -20.32 21.29
N GLU A 167 -8.90 -19.04 21.56
CA GLU A 167 -8.17 -18.62 22.75
C GLU A 167 -8.71 -17.30 23.32
N PRO A 168 -9.43 -17.29 24.45
CA PRO A 168 -9.86 -16.06 25.13
C PRO A 168 -8.69 -15.25 25.72
N ALA A 169 -7.46 -15.78 25.67
CA ALA A 169 -6.27 -15.20 26.30
C ALA A 169 -5.48 -14.20 25.42
N VAL A 170 -5.79 -14.08 24.13
CA VAL A 170 -5.04 -13.16 23.25
C VAL A 170 -5.53 -11.73 23.43
N SER A 171 -4.75 -10.96 24.18
CA SER A 171 -5.05 -9.55 24.44
C SER A 171 -4.99 -8.73 23.14
N GLY A 172 -5.78 -7.65 23.06
CA GLY A 172 -5.75 -6.71 21.93
C GLY A 172 -4.36 -6.09 21.67
N MET A 173 -3.46 -6.17 22.65
CA MET A 173 -2.06 -5.76 22.52
C MET A 173 -1.27 -6.68 21.57
N TRP A 174 -1.40 -8.00 21.74
CA TRP A 174 -0.79 -8.99 20.86
C TRP A 174 -1.32 -8.89 19.43
N PHE A 175 -2.63 -8.68 19.31
CA PHE A 175 -3.29 -8.47 18.03
C PHE A 175 -2.73 -7.25 17.28
N SER A 176 -2.67 -6.10 17.96
CA SER A 176 -2.16 -4.85 17.39
C SER A 176 -0.71 -4.98 16.96
N ALA A 177 0.11 -5.64 17.78
CA ALA A 177 1.52 -5.85 17.47
C ALA A 177 1.74 -6.85 16.32
N PHE A 178 0.93 -7.90 16.21
CA PHE A 178 0.96 -8.82 15.08
C PHE A 178 0.61 -8.09 13.77
N TRP A 179 -0.44 -7.28 13.77
CA TRP A 179 -0.79 -6.45 12.63
C TRP A 179 0.33 -5.49 12.24
N ALA A 180 0.93 -4.84 13.23
CA ALA A 180 2.03 -3.94 13.01
C ALA A 180 3.26 -4.66 12.43
N PHE A 181 3.53 -5.88 12.87
CA PHE A 181 4.60 -6.72 12.32
C PHE A 181 4.37 -7.04 10.84
N VAL A 182 3.15 -7.48 10.48
CA VAL A 182 2.80 -7.82 9.10
C VAL A 182 2.88 -6.59 8.19
N VAL A 183 2.33 -5.46 8.63
CA VAL A 183 2.41 -4.19 7.90
C VAL A 183 3.87 -3.72 7.76
N GLY A 184 4.69 -3.92 8.81
CA GLY A 184 6.11 -3.64 8.78
C GLY A 184 6.85 -4.43 7.70
N ILE A 185 6.60 -5.74 7.58
CA ILE A 185 7.15 -6.58 6.51
C ILE A 185 6.72 -6.08 5.13
N GLY A 186 5.43 -5.75 4.96
CA GLY A 186 4.91 -5.20 3.70
C GLY A 186 5.62 -3.90 3.30
N LEU A 187 5.89 -3.02 4.26
CA LEU A 187 6.61 -1.77 4.03
C LEU A 187 8.08 -1.99 3.72
N MET A 188 8.74 -2.92 4.40
CA MET A 188 10.12 -3.29 4.10
C MET A 188 10.24 -3.82 2.66
N ALA A 189 9.31 -4.66 2.21
CA ALA A 189 9.25 -5.13 0.83
C ALA A 189 8.96 -3.98 -0.16
N THR A 190 8.14 -3.00 0.22
CA THR A 190 7.88 -1.80 -0.60
C THR A 190 9.09 -0.84 -0.61
N GLY A 191 9.97 -0.97 0.39
CA GLY A 191 11.23 -0.24 0.54
C GLY A 191 12.18 -0.37 -0.66
N PHE A 192 12.10 -1.46 -1.42
CA PHE A 192 12.86 -1.65 -2.65
C PHE A 192 12.51 -0.63 -3.75
N LEU A 193 11.27 -0.13 -3.77
CA LEU A 193 10.86 0.96 -4.68
C LEU A 193 10.97 2.34 -4.02
N ALA A 194 10.71 2.40 -2.73
CA ALA A 194 10.58 3.64 -1.99
C ALA A 194 11.38 3.55 -0.68
N PRO A 195 12.67 3.96 -0.70
CA PRO A 195 13.56 3.80 0.45
C PRO A 195 13.03 4.29 1.81
N PRO A 196 12.27 5.40 1.92
CA PRO A 196 11.65 5.81 3.17
C PRO A 196 10.72 4.75 3.80
N LEU A 197 10.06 3.92 2.99
CA LEU A 197 9.17 2.86 3.48
C LEU A 197 9.94 1.73 4.13
N LEU A 198 11.19 1.47 3.73
CA LEU A 198 12.05 0.50 4.40
C LEU A 198 12.24 0.88 5.87
N TRP A 199 12.57 2.15 6.11
CA TRP A 199 12.78 2.67 7.47
C TRP A 199 11.48 2.69 8.28
N LEU A 200 10.36 3.07 7.66
CA LEU A 200 9.05 2.97 8.32
C LEU A 200 8.71 1.52 8.69
N GLY A 201 9.02 0.55 7.83
CA GLY A 201 8.82 -0.87 8.09
C GLY A 201 9.67 -1.39 9.25
N ILE A 202 10.95 -1.04 9.29
CA ILE A 202 11.86 -1.39 10.39
C ILE A 202 11.37 -0.78 11.70
N LEU A 203 11.03 0.51 11.69
CA LEU A 203 10.49 1.21 12.85
C LEU A 203 9.19 0.57 13.35
N GLN A 204 8.32 0.14 12.44
CA GLN A 204 7.08 -0.53 12.80
C GLN A 204 7.34 -1.88 13.50
N VAL A 205 8.21 -2.72 12.95
CA VAL A 205 8.54 -4.03 13.53
C VAL A 205 9.18 -3.86 14.91
N LEU A 206 10.23 -3.05 14.99
CA LEU A 206 10.97 -2.84 16.24
C LEU A 206 10.15 -2.08 17.29
N GLY A 207 9.43 -1.04 16.87
CA GLY A 207 8.56 -0.25 17.74
C GLY A 207 7.42 -1.08 18.34
N SER A 208 6.87 -2.01 17.55
CA SER A 208 5.81 -2.90 18.03
C SER A 208 6.33 -3.95 19.01
N ALA A 209 7.51 -4.52 18.72
CA ALA A 209 8.20 -5.40 19.65
C ALA A 209 8.51 -4.70 20.98
N LEU A 210 8.98 -3.44 20.93
CA LEU A 210 9.23 -2.62 22.11
C LEU A 210 7.94 -2.32 22.87
N GLY A 211 6.85 -1.97 22.18
CA GLY A 211 5.55 -1.72 22.78
C GLY A 211 4.99 -2.95 23.51
N LEU A 212 5.17 -4.14 22.94
CA LEU A 212 4.84 -5.41 23.60
C LEU A 212 5.73 -5.67 24.83
N TYR A 213 7.04 -5.52 24.69
CA TYR A 213 8.00 -5.74 25.76
C TYR A 213 7.71 -4.86 26.98
N LEU A 214 7.43 -3.57 26.74
CA LEU A 214 7.06 -2.59 27.76
C LEU A 214 5.60 -2.72 28.23
N ARG A 215 4.80 -3.58 27.59
CA ARG A 215 3.35 -3.71 27.81
C ARG A 215 2.63 -2.35 27.73
N SER A 216 3.08 -1.48 26.83
CA SER A 216 2.60 -0.11 26.72
C SER A 216 1.73 0.07 25.49
N TRP A 217 0.43 0.23 25.72
CA TRP A 217 -0.52 0.53 24.64
C TRP A 217 -0.20 1.88 23.97
N ALA A 218 0.24 2.87 24.75
CA ALA A 218 0.62 4.18 24.23
C ALA A 218 1.79 4.09 23.22
N VAL A 219 2.80 3.26 23.51
CA VAL A 219 3.93 3.04 22.58
C VAL A 219 3.45 2.40 21.28
N LEU A 220 2.61 1.36 21.36
CA LEU A 220 2.03 0.72 20.17
C LEU A 220 1.23 1.72 19.32
N GLN A 221 0.37 2.53 19.95
CA GLN A 221 -0.43 3.53 19.25
C GLN A 221 0.43 4.64 18.64
N GLY A 222 1.48 5.08 19.35
CA GLY A 222 2.45 6.05 18.84
C GLY A 222 3.17 5.55 17.60
N VAL A 223 3.63 4.29 17.61
CA VAL A 223 4.29 3.64 16.47
C VAL A 223 3.35 3.57 15.26
N TRP A 224 2.09 3.16 15.48
CA TRP A 224 1.05 3.18 14.44
C TRP A 224 0.77 4.57 13.87
N LEU A 225 0.77 5.61 14.70
CA LEU A 225 0.54 6.97 14.24
C LEU A 225 1.70 7.48 13.38
N VAL A 226 2.94 7.26 13.82
CA VAL A 226 4.16 7.59 13.05
C VAL A 226 4.12 6.91 11.70
N LEU A 227 3.71 5.64 11.66
CA LEU A 227 3.55 4.89 10.42
C LEU A 227 2.52 5.53 9.49
N ALA A 228 1.32 5.77 10.00
CA ALA A 228 0.21 6.29 9.21
C ALA A 228 0.54 7.66 8.60
N LEU A 229 1.14 8.54 9.40
CA LEU A 229 1.65 9.84 8.95
C LEU A 229 2.79 9.68 7.95
N GLY A 230 3.75 8.80 8.22
CA GLY A 230 4.87 8.52 7.33
C GLY A 230 4.41 8.04 5.95
N MET A 231 3.50 7.08 5.89
CA MET A 231 2.90 6.60 4.63
C MET A 231 2.19 7.73 3.89
N PHE A 232 1.36 8.52 4.60
CA PHE A 232 0.63 9.62 3.99
C PHE A 232 1.57 10.68 3.39
N LEU A 233 2.56 11.13 4.15
CA LEU A 233 3.52 12.16 3.71
C LEU A 233 4.40 11.67 2.57
N VAL A 234 4.90 10.44 2.63
CA VAL A 234 5.68 9.82 1.54
C VAL A 234 4.82 9.66 0.29
N GLY A 235 3.57 9.24 0.45
CA GLY A 235 2.60 9.15 -0.64
C GLY A 235 2.36 10.50 -1.32
N LEU A 236 2.12 11.57 -0.54
CA LEU A 236 1.99 12.92 -1.06
C LEU A 236 3.24 13.39 -1.80
N LEU A 237 4.42 13.12 -1.24
CA LEU A 237 5.69 13.50 -1.86
C LEU A 237 5.89 12.85 -3.23
N TYR A 238 5.55 11.57 -3.37
CA TYR A 238 5.61 10.87 -4.67
C TYR A 238 4.51 11.27 -5.64
N TRP A 239 3.34 11.66 -5.12
CA TRP A 239 2.24 12.15 -5.94
C TRP A 239 2.53 13.54 -6.53
N VAL A 240 3.07 14.45 -5.72
CA VAL A 240 3.30 15.86 -6.12
C VAL A 240 4.55 16.02 -6.97
N ARG A 241 5.59 15.18 -6.79
CA ARG A 241 6.80 15.24 -7.64
C ARG A 241 6.42 14.96 -9.10
N ARG A 242 6.44 16.01 -9.91
CA ARG A 242 6.41 15.89 -11.37
C ARG A 242 7.77 15.38 -11.83
N PRO A 243 7.85 14.46 -12.82
CA PRO A 243 9.07 14.35 -13.57
C PRO A 243 9.26 15.74 -14.14
N GLU A 244 10.34 16.40 -13.75
CA GLU A 244 10.91 17.41 -14.63
C GLU A 244 10.95 16.73 -15.99
N ALA A 245 10.37 17.40 -17.00
CA ALA A 245 10.40 16.92 -18.36
C ALA A 245 11.88 16.74 -18.71
N LEU A 246 12.41 15.53 -18.49
CA LEU A 246 13.66 15.06 -19.05
C LEU A 246 13.42 15.23 -20.53
N GLY A 247 14.07 16.25 -21.07
CA GLY A 247 13.76 16.84 -22.37
C GLY A 247 13.43 15.75 -23.36
N SER A 248 12.34 15.96 -24.08
CA SER A 248 11.92 15.16 -25.22
C SER A 248 13.12 14.81 -26.10
N VAL A 249 13.76 13.68 -25.86
CA VAL A 249 14.54 13.01 -26.88
C VAL A 249 13.47 12.35 -27.74
N GLN A 250 12.93 13.15 -28.66
CA GLN A 250 12.25 12.59 -29.81
C GLN A 250 13.22 11.61 -30.45
N PRO A 251 12.82 10.37 -30.74
CA PRO A 251 13.61 9.52 -31.60
C PRO A 251 13.69 10.25 -32.95
N THR A 252 14.85 10.82 -33.25
CA THR A 252 15.16 11.28 -34.61
C THR A 252 15.18 10.03 -35.48
N THR A 253 14.09 9.83 -36.22
CA THR A 253 14.02 8.95 -37.39
C THR A 253 14.94 9.45 -38.49
#